data_AF-A0A839Z1H2-F1
#
_entry.id   AF-A0A839Z1H2-F1
#
_cell.length_a   1.000
_cell.length_b   1.000
_cell.length_c   1.000
_cell.angle_alpha   90.00
_cell.angle_beta   90.00
_cell.angle_gamma   90.00
#
_symmetry.space_group_name_H-M   'P 1'
#
loop_
_entity.id
_entity.type
_entity.pdbx_description
1 polymer ?
#
loop_
_entity_poly.entity_id
_entity_poly.type
_entity_poly.pdbx_seq_one_letter_code
_entity_poly.pdbx_strand_id
1 'polypeptide(L)'
;MIIPLFSERTKPSENDEIYQYEEVPQKLRVQAQQILIDAIGPHEHLGPNCWSPPPHNPSAWEFIHKTICREYGVHRLGNELTEGQNVISFLGSCSAEQFVDVVEISTRYIERIISDWSSVERETRGIAATPTDAIDEINYRFRKSGFGFQFEDGHAFRLDSTYTHEEVIKPALTLISRPGFEGPKDEFLEAHRYFREGDYEATVVEAAKSFESTLKAICEMKRWE
;
A
#
# COMPACT_ATOMS: atom_id res chain seq x y z
N MET A 1 -5.39 16.69 -4.09
CA MET A 1 -6.56 17.23 -3.33
C MET A 1 -7.77 16.36 -3.61
N ILE A 2 -8.32 15.73 -2.58
CA ILE A 2 -9.48 14.83 -2.72
C ILE A 2 -10.75 15.66 -2.86
N ILE A 3 -11.37 15.61 -4.05
CA ILE A 3 -12.68 16.24 -4.30
C ILE A 3 -13.73 15.13 -4.41
N PRO A 4 -14.67 15.02 -3.45
CA PRO A 4 -15.76 14.05 -3.54
C PRO A 4 -16.75 14.46 -4.64
N LEU A 5 -17.01 13.55 -5.57
CA LEU A 5 -17.91 13.80 -6.70
C LEU A 5 -19.38 13.68 -6.27
N PHE A 6 -20.26 14.36 -7.00
CA PHE A 6 -21.72 14.28 -6.76
C PHE A 6 -22.22 12.82 -6.78
N SER A 7 -21.79 12.05 -7.79
CA SER A 7 -22.17 10.63 -7.96
C SER A 7 -21.73 9.72 -6.82
N GLU A 8 -20.75 10.15 -6.02
CA GLU A 8 -20.23 9.40 -4.89
C GLU A 8 -21.02 9.71 -3.62
N ARG A 9 -21.59 10.91 -3.51
CA ARG A 9 -22.46 11.30 -2.40
C ARG A 9 -23.87 10.69 -2.51
N THR A 10 -24.26 10.22 -3.69
CA THR A 10 -25.60 9.67 -3.96
C THR A 10 -25.67 8.15 -3.89
N LYS A 11 -24.54 7.46 -3.76
CA LYS A 11 -24.52 6.00 -3.57
C LYS A 11 -24.59 5.67 -2.07
N PRO A 12 -25.39 4.69 -1.64
CA PRO A 12 -25.33 4.22 -0.26
C PRO A 12 -23.92 3.71 0.06
N SER A 13 -23.48 3.89 1.31
CA SER A 13 -22.21 3.33 1.79
C SER A 13 -22.30 1.80 1.77
N GLU A 14 -21.77 1.18 0.72
CA GLU A 14 -21.50 -0.26 0.69
C GLU A 14 -20.34 -0.54 1.65
N ASN A 15 -20.67 -0.71 2.93
CA ASN A 15 -19.75 -1.08 4.01
C ASN A 15 -19.61 -2.62 4.12
N ASP A 16 -19.50 -3.32 2.99
CA ASP A 16 -19.02 -4.70 2.99
C ASP A 16 -17.60 -4.68 2.42
N GLU A 17 -16.62 -4.54 3.32
CA GLU A 17 -15.19 -4.39 3.06
C GLU A 17 -14.54 -5.69 2.54
N ILE A 18 -15.06 -6.24 1.45
CA ILE A 18 -14.37 -7.30 0.72
C ILE A 18 -13.43 -6.62 -0.27
N TYR A 19 -12.19 -6.45 0.15
CA TYR A 19 -11.13 -5.98 -0.72
C TYR A 19 -10.73 -7.06 -1.73
N GLN A 20 -10.34 -6.62 -2.92
CA GLN A 20 -9.75 -7.44 -3.97
C GLN A 20 -8.26 -7.12 -4.19
N TYR A 21 -7.53 -8.09 -4.73
CA TYR A 21 -6.07 -8.04 -4.84
C TYR A 21 -5.54 -8.49 -6.21
N GLU A 22 -6.37 -9.15 -7.02
CA GLU A 22 -5.94 -9.76 -8.28
C GLU A 22 -6.09 -8.82 -9.48
N GLU A 23 -7.10 -7.94 -9.46
CA GLU A 23 -7.39 -7.06 -10.57
C GLU A 23 -7.38 -5.58 -10.14
N VAL A 24 -6.54 -4.79 -10.79
CA VAL A 24 -6.50 -3.34 -10.57
C VAL A 24 -7.52 -2.68 -11.50
N PRO A 25 -8.54 -1.96 -10.96
CA PRO A 25 -9.50 -1.28 -11.81
C PRO A 25 -8.82 -0.26 -12.72
N GLN A 26 -9.21 -0.20 -13.99
CA GLN A 26 -8.60 0.75 -14.95
C GLN A 26 -8.65 2.21 -14.46
N LYS A 27 -9.74 2.58 -13.77
CA LYS A 27 -9.88 3.88 -13.14
C LYS A 27 -8.77 4.14 -12.11
N LEU A 28 -8.42 3.15 -11.28
CA LEU A 28 -7.37 3.28 -10.28
C LEU A 28 -6.00 3.44 -10.94
N ARG A 29 -5.73 2.71 -12.03
CA ARG A 29 -4.46 2.82 -12.78
C ARG A 29 -4.23 4.24 -13.27
N VAL A 30 -5.23 4.84 -13.90
CA VAL A 30 -5.17 6.23 -14.40
C VAL A 30 -5.00 7.22 -13.25
N GLN A 31 -5.71 7.00 -12.14
CA GLN A 31 -5.57 7.85 -10.95
C GLN A 31 -4.16 7.78 -10.37
N ALA A 32 -3.59 6.59 -10.22
CA ALA A 32 -2.23 6.42 -9.73
C ALA A 32 -1.21 7.10 -10.65
N GLN A 33 -1.33 6.93 -11.97
CA GLN A 33 -0.47 7.63 -12.94
C GLN A 33 -0.51 9.16 -12.75
N GLN A 34 -1.70 9.74 -12.63
CA GLN A 34 -1.86 11.19 -12.43
C GLN A 34 -1.26 11.66 -11.11
N ILE A 35 -1.54 10.95 -10.01
CA ILE A 35 -1.01 11.32 -8.69
C ILE A 35 0.52 11.24 -8.68
N LEU A 36 1.10 10.19 -9.28
CA LEU A 36 2.54 10.04 -9.37
C LEU A 36 3.19 11.13 -10.24
N ILE A 37 2.54 11.55 -11.33
CA ILE A 37 3.01 12.69 -12.14
C ILE A 37 3.00 13.99 -11.32
N ASP A 38 1.95 14.24 -10.54
CA ASP A 38 1.86 15.46 -9.72
C ASP A 38 2.87 15.42 -8.53
N ALA A 39 3.14 14.24 -7.97
CA ALA A 39 4.01 14.06 -6.81
C ALA A 39 5.50 13.99 -7.17
N ILE A 40 5.84 13.38 -8.31
CA ILE A 40 7.22 13.23 -8.80
C ILE A 40 7.61 14.38 -9.71
N GLY A 41 6.63 14.99 -10.39
CA GLY A 41 6.82 15.96 -11.45
C GLY A 41 6.70 15.31 -12.84
N PRO A 42 6.37 16.08 -13.88
CA PRO A 42 6.19 15.57 -15.24
C PRO A 42 7.39 14.76 -15.73
N HIS A 43 7.13 13.60 -16.35
CA HIS A 43 8.20 12.75 -16.86
C HIS A 43 8.87 13.28 -18.13
N GLU A 44 8.20 14.15 -18.86
CA GLU A 44 8.71 14.70 -20.10
C GLU A 44 8.26 16.13 -20.35
N HIS A 45 8.94 16.74 -21.32
CA HIS A 45 8.53 17.99 -21.92
C HIS A 45 7.56 17.72 -23.08
N LEU A 46 6.32 18.20 -22.97
CA LEU A 46 5.41 18.31 -24.12
C LEU A 46 5.51 19.74 -24.69
N GLY A 47 6.35 19.95 -25.71
CA GLY A 47 6.39 21.22 -26.45
C GLY A 47 7.43 21.28 -27.57
N PRO A 48 7.15 22.01 -28.67
CA PRO A 48 8.13 22.25 -29.73
C PRO A 48 9.18 23.28 -29.26
N ASN A 49 10.45 22.88 -29.20
CA ASN A 49 11.65 23.74 -29.08
C ASN A 49 11.43 25.07 -28.32
N CYS A 50 10.94 24.99 -27.08
CA CYS A 50 10.79 26.16 -26.23
C CYS A 50 12.18 26.57 -25.70
N TRP A 51 12.53 27.85 -25.84
CA TRP A 51 13.78 28.41 -25.26
C TRP A 51 13.81 28.32 -23.72
N SER A 52 12.64 28.15 -23.10
CA SER A 52 12.46 27.86 -21.69
C SER A 52 11.47 26.69 -21.54
N PRO A 53 11.95 25.45 -21.40
CA PRO A 53 11.07 24.30 -21.24
C PRO A 53 10.30 24.39 -19.91
N PRO A 54 9.03 23.92 -19.86
CA PRO A 54 8.30 23.77 -18.61
C PRO A 54 9.04 22.83 -17.63
N PRO A 55 8.82 23.00 -16.33
CA PRO A 55 9.36 22.12 -15.30
C PRO A 55 9.02 20.64 -15.54
N HIS A 56 10.01 19.77 -15.35
CA HIS A 56 9.90 18.31 -15.48
C HIS A 56 10.97 17.63 -14.62
N ASN A 57 10.83 16.32 -14.35
CA ASN A 57 11.73 15.56 -13.47
C ASN A 57 12.18 14.21 -14.06
N PRO A 58 12.87 14.21 -15.21
CA PRO A 58 13.18 12.98 -15.93
C PRO A 58 14.13 12.07 -15.13
N SER A 59 15.00 12.65 -14.29
CA SER A 59 15.92 11.91 -13.43
C SER A 59 15.22 11.03 -12.39
N ALA A 60 14.09 11.48 -11.84
CA ALA A 60 13.34 10.68 -10.88
C ALA A 60 12.70 9.46 -11.56
N TRP A 61 12.11 9.67 -12.73
CA TRP A 61 11.52 8.60 -13.53
C TRP A 61 12.56 7.61 -14.04
N GLU A 62 13.74 8.08 -14.43
CA GLU A 62 14.87 7.22 -14.80
C GLU A 62 15.32 6.35 -13.61
N PHE A 63 15.39 6.92 -12.40
CA PHE A 63 15.72 6.16 -11.19
C PHE A 63 14.69 5.07 -10.92
N ILE A 64 13.40 5.41 -10.94
CA ILE A 64 12.30 4.47 -10.68
C ILE A 64 12.32 3.35 -11.71
N HIS A 65 12.37 3.69 -13.00
CA HIS A 65 12.43 2.72 -14.10
C HIS A 65 13.60 1.75 -13.96
N LYS A 66 14.81 2.27 -13.74
CA LYS A 66 16.02 1.45 -13.59
C LYS A 66 15.94 0.56 -12.36
N THR A 67 15.33 1.03 -11.27
CA THR A 67 15.13 0.24 -10.05
C THR A 67 14.21 -0.93 -10.34
N ILE A 68 13.03 -0.70 -10.93
CA ILE A 68 12.08 -1.77 -11.28
C ILE A 68 12.71 -2.76 -12.27
N CYS A 69 13.41 -2.27 -13.30
CA CYS A 69 14.08 -3.14 -14.27
C CYS A 69 15.10 -4.08 -13.61
N ARG A 70 15.86 -3.58 -12.61
CA ARG A 70 16.82 -4.39 -11.87
C ARG A 70 16.14 -5.45 -11.01
N GLU A 71 15.09 -5.08 -10.28
CA GLU A 71 14.35 -6.01 -9.43
C GLU A 71 13.65 -7.11 -10.26
N TYR A 72 13.11 -6.76 -11.43
CA TYR A 72 12.47 -7.73 -12.32
C TYR A 72 13.45 -8.47 -13.24
N GLY A 73 14.73 -8.10 -13.27
CA GLY A 73 15.72 -8.69 -14.17
C GLY A 73 15.43 -8.47 -15.66
N VAL A 74 14.79 -7.35 -16.01
CA VAL A 74 14.44 -7.00 -17.40
C VAL A 74 15.26 -5.82 -17.90
N HIS A 75 15.49 -5.74 -19.22
CA HIS A 75 16.22 -4.63 -19.80
C HIS A 75 15.43 -3.32 -19.84
N ARG A 76 14.09 -3.41 -19.97
CA ARG A 76 13.19 -2.26 -20.09
C ARG A 76 11.76 -2.67 -19.77
N LEU A 77 10.96 -1.76 -19.18
CA LEU A 77 9.54 -1.98 -18.87
C LEU A 77 8.59 -1.85 -20.08
N GLY A 78 9.00 -1.17 -21.14
CA GLY A 78 8.17 -0.86 -22.30
C GLY A 78 8.99 -0.46 -23.53
N ASN A 79 8.33 0.07 -24.57
CA ASN A 79 8.97 0.51 -25.82
C ASN A 79 8.82 2.02 -26.06
N GLU A 80 8.44 2.77 -25.04
CA GLU A 80 8.29 4.22 -25.12
C GLU A 80 9.65 4.92 -25.22
N LEU A 81 9.61 6.17 -25.71
CA LEU A 81 10.79 6.98 -25.97
C LEU A 81 11.53 7.36 -24.68
N THR A 82 10.77 7.62 -23.60
CA THR A 82 11.34 8.04 -22.31
C THR A 82 11.07 7.02 -21.21
N GLU A 83 11.93 6.99 -20.20
CA GLU A 83 11.79 6.02 -19.10
C GLU A 83 10.57 6.29 -18.22
N GLY A 84 10.16 7.55 -18.07
CA GLY A 84 8.92 7.86 -17.39
C GLY A 84 7.67 7.48 -18.18
N GLN A 85 7.65 7.65 -19.51
CA GLN A 85 6.58 7.08 -20.33
C GLN A 85 6.52 5.55 -20.19
N ASN A 86 7.68 4.88 -20.16
CA ASN A 86 7.74 3.43 -19.92
C ASN A 86 7.10 3.05 -18.57
N VAL A 87 7.41 3.77 -17.49
CA VAL A 87 6.81 3.52 -16.16
C VAL A 87 5.30 3.76 -16.17
N ILE A 88 4.85 4.89 -16.73
CA ILE A 88 3.43 5.24 -16.80
C ILE A 88 2.64 4.23 -17.65
N SER A 89 3.15 3.88 -18.83
CA SER A 89 2.54 2.88 -19.72
C SER A 89 2.47 1.50 -19.06
N PHE A 90 3.53 1.12 -18.33
CA PHE A 90 3.59 -0.13 -17.58
C PHE A 90 2.54 -0.17 -16.46
N LEU A 91 2.36 0.90 -15.67
CA LEU A 91 1.27 1.01 -14.67
C LEU A 91 -0.13 0.80 -15.27
N GLY A 92 -0.31 1.16 -16.55
CA GLY A 92 -1.58 1.01 -17.25
C GLY A 92 -1.94 -0.42 -17.66
N SER A 93 -0.96 -1.34 -17.71
CA SER A 93 -1.13 -2.65 -18.34
C SER A 93 -0.54 -3.84 -17.56
N CYS A 94 0.28 -3.60 -16.53
CA CYS A 94 0.91 -4.64 -15.72
C CYS A 94 -0.07 -5.43 -14.84
N SER A 95 0.39 -6.54 -14.27
CA SER A 95 -0.37 -7.31 -13.26
C SER A 95 -0.62 -6.51 -11.98
N ALA A 96 -1.50 -6.99 -11.10
CA ALA A 96 -1.79 -6.31 -9.84
C ALA A 96 -0.58 -6.24 -8.89
N GLU A 97 0.19 -7.33 -8.79
CA GLU A 97 1.43 -7.36 -8.01
C GLU A 97 2.42 -6.31 -8.53
N GLN A 98 2.68 -6.32 -9.85
CA GLN A 98 3.59 -5.36 -10.46
C GLN A 98 3.11 -3.92 -10.35
N PHE A 99 1.80 -3.69 -10.35
CA PHE A 99 1.22 -2.36 -10.14
C PHE A 99 1.53 -1.86 -8.73
N VAL A 100 1.36 -2.71 -7.71
CA VAL A 100 1.68 -2.39 -6.32
C VAL A 100 3.17 -2.13 -6.15
N ASP A 101 4.04 -2.97 -6.71
CA ASP A 101 5.50 -2.79 -6.65
C ASP A 101 5.95 -1.44 -7.21
N VAL A 102 5.40 -1.05 -8.36
CA VAL A 102 5.73 0.23 -9.00
C VAL A 102 5.25 1.40 -8.15
N VAL A 103 4.03 1.32 -7.60
CA VAL A 103 3.50 2.36 -6.70
C VAL A 103 4.35 2.43 -5.41
N GLU A 104 4.74 1.30 -4.82
CA GLU A 104 5.58 1.24 -3.62
C GLU A 104 6.96 1.87 -3.84
N ILE A 105 7.64 1.51 -4.94
CA ILE A 105 8.94 2.11 -5.30
C ILE A 105 8.78 3.62 -5.50
N SER A 106 7.67 4.04 -6.11
CA SER A 106 7.40 5.46 -6.36
C SER A 106 7.11 6.22 -5.06
N THR A 107 6.30 5.68 -4.14
CA THR A 107 6.02 6.30 -2.83
C THR A 107 7.27 6.36 -1.97
N ARG A 108 8.11 5.30 -1.97
CA ARG A 108 9.44 5.33 -1.32
C ARG A 108 10.32 6.46 -1.84
N TYR A 109 10.34 6.67 -3.16
CA TYR A 109 11.10 7.77 -3.76
C TYR A 109 10.56 9.13 -3.31
N ILE A 110 9.24 9.29 -3.32
CA ILE A 110 8.56 10.51 -2.86
C ILE A 110 8.92 10.79 -1.39
N GLU A 111 8.81 9.80 -0.50
CA GLU A 111 9.06 9.98 0.93
C GLU A 111 10.52 10.21 1.26
N ARG A 112 11.44 9.49 0.61
CA ARG A 112 12.87 9.51 0.98
C ARG A 112 13.69 10.54 0.25
N ILE A 113 13.27 10.96 -0.95
CA ILE A 113 14.05 11.86 -1.81
C ILE A 113 13.33 13.20 -1.96
N ILE A 114 12.05 13.19 -2.33
CA ILE A 114 11.30 14.43 -2.60
C ILE A 114 10.97 15.18 -1.31
N SER A 115 10.77 14.47 -0.19
CA SER A 115 10.58 15.10 1.13
C SER A 115 11.74 16.00 1.55
N ASP A 116 12.97 15.66 1.13
CA ASP A 116 14.18 16.43 1.46
C ASP A 116 14.39 17.65 0.55
N TRP A 117 13.65 17.74 -0.57
CA TRP A 117 13.76 18.86 -1.49
C TRP A 117 13.13 20.14 -0.95
N SER A 118 13.81 21.26 -1.15
CA SER A 118 13.27 22.59 -0.88
C SER A 118 12.08 22.93 -1.79
N SER A 119 11.30 23.95 -1.40
CA SER A 119 10.16 24.43 -2.22
C SER A 119 10.57 24.80 -3.64
N VAL A 120 11.73 25.44 -3.80
CA VAL A 120 12.28 25.84 -5.11
C VAL A 120 12.66 24.62 -5.95
N GLU A 121 13.24 23.59 -5.35
CA GLU A 121 13.60 22.35 -6.04
C GLU A 121 12.37 21.59 -6.54
N ARG A 122 11.28 21.63 -5.77
CA ARG A 122 10.00 21.02 -6.15
C ARG A 122 9.33 21.80 -7.28
N GLU A 123 9.29 23.13 -7.19
CA GLU A 123 8.72 24.01 -8.21
C GLU A 123 9.45 23.88 -9.56
N THR A 124 10.79 23.92 -9.53
CA THR A 124 11.63 23.79 -10.75
C THR A 124 11.50 22.43 -11.46
N ARG A 125 10.99 21.41 -10.76
CA ARG A 125 10.73 20.07 -11.28
C ARG A 125 9.26 19.80 -11.58
N GLY A 126 8.39 20.78 -11.37
CA GLY A 126 6.97 20.70 -11.68
C GLY A 126 6.18 19.83 -10.71
N ILE A 127 6.68 19.64 -9.49
CA ILE A 127 5.96 18.90 -8.46
C ILE A 127 4.80 19.76 -7.96
N ALA A 128 3.59 19.25 -8.11
CA ALA A 128 2.34 19.92 -7.79
C ALA A 128 1.69 19.39 -6.49
N ALA A 129 2.09 18.20 -6.02
CA ALA A 129 1.59 17.59 -4.78
C ALA A 129 2.71 17.47 -3.73
N THR A 130 2.36 17.68 -2.45
CA THR A 130 3.29 17.37 -1.36
C THR A 130 3.42 15.85 -1.19
N PRO A 131 4.55 15.35 -0.65
CA PRO A 131 4.72 13.93 -0.37
C PRO A 131 3.56 13.32 0.43
N THR A 132 3.16 13.98 1.52
CA THR A 132 2.05 13.54 2.37
C THR A 132 0.72 13.53 1.61
N ASP A 133 0.37 14.60 0.91
CA ASP A 133 -0.88 14.69 0.16
C ASP A 133 -0.98 13.62 -0.94
N ALA A 134 0.14 13.32 -1.61
CA ALA A 134 0.19 12.33 -2.67
C ALA A 134 -0.10 10.92 -2.14
N ILE A 135 0.50 10.55 -1.01
CA ILE A 135 0.34 9.22 -0.39
C ILE A 135 -1.05 9.07 0.20
N ASP A 136 -1.55 10.10 0.88
CA ASP A 136 -2.92 10.15 1.39
C ASP A 136 -3.94 10.00 0.26
N GLU A 137 -3.69 10.66 -0.88
CA GLU A 137 -4.55 10.52 -2.04
C GLU A 137 -4.47 9.12 -2.66
N ILE A 138 -3.28 8.54 -2.83
CA ILE A 138 -3.12 7.15 -3.31
C ILE A 138 -3.91 6.19 -2.42
N ASN A 139 -3.68 6.22 -1.10
CA ASN A 139 -4.36 5.36 -0.14
C ASN A 139 -5.87 5.54 -0.15
N TYR A 140 -6.34 6.79 -0.29
CA TYR A 140 -7.75 7.08 -0.46
C TYR A 140 -8.33 6.46 -1.74
N ARG A 141 -7.63 6.53 -2.88
CA ARG A 141 -8.10 5.93 -4.15
C ARG A 141 -8.12 4.41 -4.09
N PHE A 142 -7.13 3.80 -3.46
CA PHE A 142 -7.05 2.35 -3.27
C PHE A 142 -8.25 1.83 -2.47
N ARG A 143 -8.47 2.38 -1.27
CA ARG A 143 -9.65 2.03 -0.43
C ARG A 143 -10.95 2.20 -1.18
N LYS A 144 -11.13 3.32 -1.86
CA LYS A 144 -12.35 3.63 -2.61
C LYS A 144 -12.59 2.70 -3.81
N SER A 145 -11.52 2.18 -4.39
CA SER A 145 -11.59 1.24 -5.51
C SER A 145 -11.80 -0.21 -5.07
N GLY A 146 -11.86 -0.47 -3.76
CA GLY A 146 -11.89 -1.83 -3.21
C GLY A 146 -10.59 -2.59 -3.44
N PHE A 147 -9.49 -1.92 -3.79
CA PHE A 147 -8.18 -2.55 -3.97
C PHE A 147 -7.40 -2.45 -2.66
N GLY A 148 -7.28 -3.59 -1.97
CA GLY A 148 -6.92 -3.66 -0.54
C GLY A 148 -5.46 -3.44 -0.22
N PHE A 149 -4.80 -2.45 -0.80
CA PHE A 149 -3.43 -2.10 -0.41
C PHE A 149 -3.39 -0.69 0.19
N GLN A 150 -2.49 -0.48 1.14
CA GLN A 150 -2.16 0.80 1.75
C GLN A 150 -0.65 0.97 1.78
N PHE A 151 -0.18 2.19 1.56
CA PHE A 151 1.23 2.55 1.63
C PHE A 151 1.47 3.36 2.91
N GLU A 152 2.43 2.91 3.71
CA GLU A 152 2.82 3.56 4.97
C GLU A 152 4.31 3.34 5.21
N ASP A 153 5.04 4.40 5.60
CA ASP A 153 6.50 4.38 5.82
C ASP A 153 7.29 3.69 4.67
N GLY A 154 6.88 3.98 3.44
CA GLY A 154 7.46 3.42 2.22
C GLY A 154 7.17 1.94 1.99
N HIS A 155 6.24 1.30 2.68
CA HIS A 155 5.92 -0.11 2.46
C HIS A 155 4.46 -0.28 2.06
N ALA A 156 4.20 -1.22 1.14
CA ALA A 156 2.85 -1.64 0.83
C ALA A 156 2.38 -2.68 1.86
N PHE A 157 1.21 -2.45 2.41
CA PHE A 157 0.51 -3.35 3.32
C PHE A 157 -0.80 -3.77 2.69
N ARG A 158 -1.16 -5.05 2.82
CA ARG A 158 -2.49 -5.50 2.45
C ARG A 158 -3.48 -5.17 3.59
N LEU A 159 -4.56 -4.50 3.24
CA LEU A 159 -5.67 -4.12 4.11
C LEU A 159 -6.64 -5.28 4.21
N ASP A 160 -6.29 -6.33 4.95
CA ASP A 160 -7.21 -7.45 5.13
C ASP A 160 -7.26 -7.95 6.58
N SER A 161 -8.50 -7.97 7.08
CA SER A 161 -8.93 -8.87 8.14
C SER A 161 -8.66 -10.35 7.76
N THR A 162 -8.68 -10.66 6.46
CA THR A 162 -8.39 -11.98 5.88
C THR A 162 -6.89 -12.32 5.80
N TYR A 163 -5.95 -11.39 5.58
CA TYR A 163 -4.50 -11.63 5.71
C TYR A 163 -4.14 -11.92 7.16
N THR A 164 -4.70 -11.12 8.08
CA THR A 164 -4.59 -11.42 9.51
C THR A 164 -5.18 -12.80 9.80
N HIS A 165 -6.29 -13.17 9.16
CA HIS A 165 -6.88 -14.48 9.32
C HIS A 165 -6.02 -15.63 8.74
N GLU A 166 -5.51 -15.51 7.52
CA GLU A 166 -4.74 -16.53 6.77
C GLU A 166 -3.31 -16.69 7.31
N GLU A 167 -2.61 -15.59 7.61
CA GLU A 167 -1.18 -15.61 7.96
C GLU A 167 -0.91 -15.52 9.46
N VAL A 168 -1.84 -14.99 10.26
CA VAL A 168 -1.65 -14.84 11.72
C VAL A 168 -2.60 -15.76 12.50
N ILE A 169 -3.91 -15.67 12.26
CA ILE A 169 -4.92 -16.39 13.05
C ILE A 169 -4.91 -17.88 12.71
N LYS A 170 -4.95 -18.31 11.45
CA LYS A 170 -4.97 -19.73 11.07
C LYS A 170 -3.72 -20.48 11.58
N PRO A 171 -2.49 -19.96 11.42
CA PRO A 171 -1.31 -20.60 11.99
C PRO A 171 -1.34 -20.62 13.52
N ALA A 172 -1.72 -19.52 14.17
CA ALA A 172 -1.86 -19.46 15.62
C ALA A 172 -2.88 -20.49 16.14
N LEU A 173 -4.08 -20.55 15.54
CA LEU A 173 -5.14 -21.48 15.89
C LEU A 173 -4.72 -22.94 15.69
N THR A 174 -3.94 -23.20 14.62
CA THR A 174 -3.37 -24.52 14.33
C THR A 174 -2.37 -24.95 15.41
N LEU A 175 -1.54 -24.01 15.89
CA LEU A 175 -0.56 -24.28 16.94
C LEU A 175 -1.21 -24.50 18.31
N ILE A 176 -2.15 -23.64 18.71
CA ILE A 176 -2.82 -23.72 20.02
C ILE A 176 -3.95 -24.76 20.06
N SER A 177 -4.32 -25.36 18.92
CA SER A 177 -5.25 -26.51 18.90
C SER A 177 -4.58 -27.85 19.23
N ARG A 178 -3.28 -27.85 19.51
CA ARG A 178 -2.55 -29.04 19.96
C ARG A 178 -2.86 -29.35 21.44
N PRO A 179 -2.79 -30.62 21.86
CA PRO A 179 -2.97 -30.98 23.26
C PRO A 179 -2.01 -30.23 24.18
N GLY A 180 -2.51 -29.69 25.30
CA GLY A 180 -1.75 -28.88 26.25
C GLY A 180 -1.88 -27.36 26.05
N PHE A 181 -2.67 -26.92 25.08
CA PHE A 181 -2.95 -25.50 24.80
C PHE A 181 -4.45 -25.15 24.90
N GLU A 182 -5.25 -25.96 25.60
CA GLU A 182 -6.70 -25.80 25.70
C GLU A 182 -7.09 -24.44 26.30
N GLY A 183 -6.47 -24.02 27.41
CA GLY A 183 -6.71 -22.72 28.04
C GLY A 183 -6.39 -21.53 27.11
N PRO A 184 -5.15 -21.44 26.56
CA PRO A 184 -4.80 -20.39 25.61
C PRO A 184 -5.72 -20.31 24.39
N LYS A 185 -6.20 -21.46 23.91
CA LYS A 185 -7.15 -21.54 22.79
C LYS A 185 -8.50 -20.95 23.13
N ASP A 186 -9.06 -21.27 24.30
CA ASP A 186 -10.36 -20.74 24.72
C ASP A 186 -10.30 -19.22 24.88
N GLU A 187 -9.24 -18.70 25.50
CA GLU A 187 -8.97 -17.25 25.63
C GLU A 187 -8.81 -16.57 24.26
N PHE A 188 -8.14 -17.23 23.31
CA PHE A 188 -7.98 -16.72 21.94
C PHE A 188 -9.32 -16.62 21.19
N LEU A 189 -10.17 -17.65 21.31
CA LEU A 189 -11.49 -17.67 20.68
C LEU A 189 -12.42 -16.63 21.30
N GLU A 190 -12.29 -16.39 22.61
CA GLU A 190 -13.04 -15.37 23.32
C GLU A 190 -12.65 -13.96 22.88
N ALA A 191 -11.34 -13.69 22.74
CA ALA A 191 -10.84 -12.43 22.19
C ALA A 191 -11.41 -12.17 20.78
N HIS A 192 -11.44 -13.21 19.93
CA HIS A 192 -12.02 -13.12 18.60
C HIS A 192 -13.54 -12.88 18.64
N ARG A 193 -14.25 -13.36 19.67
CA ARG A 193 -15.68 -13.07 19.84
C ARG A 193 -15.89 -11.59 20.16
N TYR A 194 -15.17 -11.05 21.14
CA TYR A 194 -15.24 -9.63 21.49
C TYR A 194 -14.88 -8.71 20.32
N PHE A 195 -13.89 -9.12 19.51
CA PHE A 195 -13.51 -8.38 18.31
C PHE A 195 -14.68 -8.27 17.32
N ARG A 196 -15.40 -9.37 17.09
CA ARG A 196 -16.59 -9.37 16.21
C ARG A 196 -17.76 -8.57 16.77
N GLU A 197 -17.82 -8.41 18.08
CA GLU A 197 -18.85 -7.63 18.78
C GLU A 197 -18.50 -6.13 18.87
N GLY A 198 -17.29 -5.74 18.44
CA GLY A 198 -16.79 -4.36 18.49
C GLY A 198 -16.30 -3.91 19.87
N ASP A 199 -16.17 -4.83 20.83
CA ASP A 199 -15.62 -4.57 22.16
C ASP A 199 -14.09 -4.69 22.13
N TYR A 200 -13.43 -3.62 21.69
CA TYR A 200 -11.98 -3.61 21.54
C TYR A 200 -11.23 -3.65 22.87
N GLU A 201 -11.81 -3.14 23.96
CA GLU A 201 -11.18 -3.19 25.29
C GLU A 201 -11.11 -4.64 25.78
N ALA A 202 -12.23 -5.37 25.74
CA ALA A 202 -12.27 -6.77 26.10
C ALA A 202 -11.42 -7.65 25.16
N THR A 203 -11.40 -7.32 23.86
CA THR A 203 -10.56 -8.01 22.87
C THR A 203 -9.09 -8.00 23.26
N VAL A 204 -8.55 -6.82 23.62
CA VAL A 204 -7.14 -6.67 24.00
C VAL A 204 -6.82 -7.44 25.28
N VAL A 205 -7.73 -7.42 26.27
CA VAL A 205 -7.55 -8.12 27.53
C VAL A 205 -7.49 -9.64 27.32
N GLU A 206 -8.43 -10.22 26.56
CA GLU A 206 -8.44 -11.67 26.31
C GLU A 206 -7.29 -12.11 25.39
N ALA A 207 -6.90 -11.29 24.42
CA ALA A 207 -5.73 -11.57 23.59
C ALA A 207 -4.43 -11.62 24.43
N ALA A 208 -4.29 -10.72 25.41
CA ALA A 208 -3.15 -10.70 26.32
C ALA A 208 -3.10 -11.94 27.22
N LYS A 209 -4.27 -12.39 27.74
CA LYS A 209 -4.36 -13.63 28.51
C LYS A 209 -3.95 -14.84 27.69
N SER A 210 -4.49 -14.98 26.48
CA SER A 210 -4.13 -16.06 25.56
C SER A 210 -2.63 -16.12 25.30
N PHE A 211 -1.99 -14.96 25.12
CA PHE A 211 -0.54 -14.87 24.94
C PHE A 211 0.24 -15.33 26.19
N GLU A 212 -0.13 -14.84 27.37
CA GLU A 212 0.50 -15.23 28.65
C GLU A 212 0.34 -16.73 28.92
N SER A 213 -0.87 -17.25 28.76
CA SER A 213 -1.18 -18.67 28.94
C SER A 213 -0.41 -19.55 27.95
N THR A 214 -0.26 -19.10 26.70
CA THR A 214 0.55 -19.81 25.69
C THR A 214 2.01 -19.95 26.16
N LEU A 215 2.59 -18.87 26.71
CA LEU A 215 3.96 -18.90 27.22
C LEU A 215 4.09 -19.85 28.42
N LYS A 216 3.13 -19.83 29.36
CA LYS A 216 3.12 -20.76 30.50
C LYS A 216 3.09 -22.22 30.03
N ALA A 217 2.20 -22.55 29.08
CA ALA A 217 2.12 -23.90 28.51
C ALA A 217 3.46 -24.34 27.87
N ILE A 218 4.12 -23.44 27.14
CA ILE A 218 5.44 -23.74 26.55
C ILE A 218 6.50 -23.98 27.62
N CYS A 219 6.57 -23.14 28.66
CA CYS A 219 7.52 -23.29 29.76
C CYS A 219 7.32 -24.62 30.49
N GLU A 220 6.07 -25.00 30.78
CA GLU A 220 5.73 -26.29 31.40
C GLU A 220 6.15 -27.48 30.52
N MET A 221 5.85 -27.44 29.22
CA MET A 221 6.25 -28.49 28.27
C MET A 221 7.78 -28.62 28.14
N LYS A 222 8.51 -27.50 28.23
CA LYS A 222 9.97 -27.47 28.12
C LYS A 222 10.71 -27.63 29.44
N ARG A 223 9.98 -27.61 30.57
CA ARG A 223 10.53 -27.58 31.94
C ARG A 223 11.49 -26.40 32.14
N TRP A 224 11.10 -25.24 31.62
CA TRP A 224 11.79 -23.99 31.85
C TRP A 224 11.17 -23.33 33.09
N GLU A 225 12.03 -22.92 34.02
CA GLU A 225 11.67 -22.12 35.20
C GLU A 225 11.68 -20.63 34.87
#